data_AF-A0A9P6NSP6-F1
#
_entry.id   AF-A0A9P6NSP6-F1
#
_cell.length_a   1.000
_cell.length_b   1.000
_cell.length_c   1.000
_cell.angle_alpha   90.00
_cell.angle_beta   90.00
_cell.angle_gamma   90.00
#
_symmetry.space_group_name_H-M   'P 1'
#
loop_
_entity.id
_entity.type
_entity.pdbx_description
1 polymer ?
#
loop_
_entity_poly.entity_id
_entity_poly.type
_entity_poly.pdbx_seq_one_letter_code
_entity_poly.pdbx_strand_id
1 'polypeptide(L)'
;MHRATILLGLALMATVIFAQQHSICYDFYLKKDGCVYGSADKPCPDKNACSKKACSSGSVFKHPKNCPTEDGYASAPAPKMTRRYDTTDKSFFVAGGQGACGFYNTTSQLGVCLWSGPSNSNDSTQAGWLNGGLKNNCNKQVYIQRQGQPSTVQYVPIVDSCGFDTTSADFGCRQIYVTRALYDLFNPTQYELQTGALYNLTWDFNNPPDSGKLDNAPV
;
A
#
# COMPACT_ATOMS: atom_id res chain seq x y z
N MET A 1 -4.95 42.81 -56.34
CA MET A 1 -5.99 41.89 -55.81
C MET A 1 -5.52 40.44 -55.97
N HIS A 2 -4.75 39.86 -55.05
CA HIS A 2 -4.54 38.39 -55.01
C HIS A 2 -4.70 37.92 -53.55
N ARG A 3 -5.59 36.94 -53.36
CA ARG A 3 -6.13 36.48 -52.08
C ARG A 3 -5.15 35.53 -51.40
N ALA A 4 -4.85 35.77 -50.13
CA ALA A 4 -4.18 34.82 -49.25
C ALA A 4 -5.17 33.73 -48.83
N THR A 5 -4.83 32.46 -49.03
CA THR A 5 -5.59 31.31 -48.53
C THR A 5 -4.80 30.69 -47.38
N ILE A 6 -5.22 30.96 -46.15
CA ILE A 6 -4.66 30.35 -44.94
C ILE A 6 -5.40 29.02 -44.72
N LEU A 7 -4.69 27.90 -44.89
CA LEU A 7 -5.16 26.58 -44.49
C LEU A 7 -4.90 26.40 -42.99
N LEU A 8 -5.96 26.46 -42.19
CA LEU A 8 -5.93 26.11 -40.77
C LEU A 8 -5.92 24.58 -40.64
N GLY A 9 -4.75 24.00 -40.35
CA GLY A 9 -4.62 22.59 -39.99
C GLY A 9 -5.06 22.35 -38.55
N LEU A 10 -6.21 21.70 -38.35
CA LEU A 10 -6.64 21.19 -37.04
C LEU A 10 -5.76 19.98 -36.66
N ALA A 11 -4.84 20.17 -35.71
CA ALA A 11 -4.12 19.07 -35.08
C ALA A 11 -5.07 18.34 -34.11
N LEU A 12 -5.57 17.15 -34.50
CA LEU A 12 -6.22 16.23 -33.56
C LEU A 12 -5.16 15.69 -32.59
N MET A 13 -5.11 16.24 -31.39
CA MET A 13 -4.37 15.65 -30.28
C MET A 13 -5.17 14.44 -29.76
N ALA A 14 -4.88 13.25 -30.28
CA ALA A 14 -5.41 12.02 -29.72
C ALA A 14 -4.76 11.78 -28.34
N THR A 15 -5.52 11.98 -27.26
CA THR A 15 -5.08 11.57 -25.92
C THR A 15 -5.10 10.05 -25.86
N VAL A 16 -3.93 9.42 -25.93
CA VAL A 16 -3.77 7.99 -25.66
C VAL A 16 -4.07 7.76 -24.19
N ILE A 17 -5.27 7.27 -23.88
CA ILE A 17 -5.60 6.77 -22.55
C ILE A 17 -4.91 5.40 -22.43
N PHE A 18 -3.73 5.36 -21.81
CA PHE A 18 -3.15 4.09 -21.40
C PHE A 18 -4.07 3.49 -20.33
N ALA A 19 -4.65 2.32 -20.60
CA ALA A 19 -5.33 1.55 -19.58
C ALA A 19 -4.32 1.26 -18.47
N GLN A 20 -4.62 1.71 -17.24
CA GLN A 20 -3.77 1.44 -16.09
C GLN A 20 -3.76 -0.08 -15.87
N GLN A 21 -2.62 -0.71 -16.11
CA GLN A 21 -2.48 -2.15 -15.90
C GLN A 21 -2.49 -2.43 -14.41
N HIS A 22 -3.53 -3.14 -13.95
CA HIS A 22 -3.67 -3.54 -12.57
C HIS A 22 -2.92 -4.84 -12.27
N SER A 23 -2.47 -4.96 -11.02
CA SER A 23 -1.90 -6.19 -10.50
C SER A 23 -2.98 -7.19 -10.09
N ILE A 24 -2.64 -8.49 -9.99
CA ILE A 24 -3.60 -9.54 -9.59
C ILE A 24 -4.18 -9.23 -8.21
N CYS A 25 -3.35 -8.73 -7.29
CA CYS A 25 -3.81 -8.40 -5.95
C CYS A 25 -4.72 -7.19 -5.91
N TYR A 26 -4.45 -6.18 -6.74
CA TYR A 26 -5.35 -5.07 -6.95
C TYR A 26 -6.74 -5.58 -7.38
N ASP A 27 -6.79 -6.36 -8.47
CA ASP A 27 -8.07 -6.84 -9.03
C ASP A 27 -8.78 -7.81 -8.08
N PHE A 28 -8.02 -8.62 -7.34
CA PHE A 28 -8.56 -9.51 -6.33
C PHE A 28 -9.32 -8.75 -5.24
N TYR A 29 -8.74 -7.71 -4.67
CA TYR A 29 -9.39 -6.90 -3.63
C TYR A 29 -10.51 -6.03 -4.20
N LEU A 30 -10.33 -5.47 -5.39
CA LEU A 30 -11.40 -4.73 -6.06
C LEU A 30 -12.64 -5.63 -6.26
N LYS A 31 -12.45 -6.89 -6.67
CA LYS A 31 -13.55 -7.85 -6.82
C LYS A 31 -14.13 -8.31 -5.48
N LYS A 32 -13.27 -8.56 -4.49
CA LYS A 32 -13.66 -9.13 -3.19
C LYS A 32 -14.38 -8.11 -2.30
N ASP A 33 -13.83 -6.91 -2.20
CA ASP A 33 -14.26 -5.87 -1.26
C ASP A 33 -14.96 -4.70 -1.95
N GLY A 34 -14.94 -4.63 -3.30
CA GLY A 34 -15.49 -3.52 -4.08
C GLY A 34 -14.57 -2.28 -4.10
N CYS A 35 -13.39 -2.38 -3.48
CA CYS A 35 -12.42 -1.31 -3.32
C CYS A 35 -11.04 -1.89 -3.03
N VAL A 36 -10.01 -1.07 -3.16
CA VAL A 36 -8.64 -1.40 -2.80
C VAL A 36 -8.13 -0.37 -1.80
N TYR A 37 -7.65 -0.84 -0.65
CA TYR A 37 -7.12 0.04 0.38
C TYR A 37 -5.92 0.82 -0.14
N GLY A 38 -5.93 2.13 0.11
CA GLY A 38 -4.89 3.02 -0.38
C GLY A 38 -4.94 3.35 -1.87
N SER A 39 -5.85 2.75 -2.66
CA SER A 39 -5.89 3.04 -4.10
C SER A 39 -6.42 4.44 -4.43
N ALA A 40 -5.91 5.03 -5.50
CA ALA A 40 -6.36 6.30 -6.08
C ALA A 40 -7.73 6.24 -6.76
N ASP A 41 -7.97 5.16 -7.50
CA ASP A 41 -9.08 5.06 -8.45
C ASP A 41 -10.32 4.41 -7.82
N LYS A 42 -10.10 3.45 -6.91
CA LYS A 42 -11.13 2.73 -6.14
C LYS A 42 -10.76 2.64 -4.64
N PRO A 43 -10.51 3.77 -3.94
CA PRO A 43 -10.18 3.74 -2.53
C PRO A 43 -11.30 3.10 -1.71
N CYS A 44 -10.93 2.26 -0.75
CA CYS A 44 -11.88 1.84 0.29
C CYS A 44 -12.31 3.03 1.16
N PRO A 45 -13.57 3.08 1.63
CA PRO A 45 -14.01 4.14 2.52
C PRO A 45 -13.18 4.15 3.81
N ASP A 46 -12.58 5.29 4.13
CA ASP A 46 -11.92 5.49 5.42
C ASP A 46 -12.98 5.41 6.53
N LYS A 47 -12.97 4.32 7.29
CA LYS A 47 -13.86 4.15 8.46
C LYS A 47 -13.62 5.19 9.57
N ASN A 48 -12.54 5.96 9.46
CA ASN A 48 -12.16 7.04 10.37
C ASN A 48 -12.24 8.44 9.73
N ALA A 49 -12.75 8.57 8.50
CA ALA A 49 -13.02 9.89 7.95
C ALA A 49 -14.20 10.49 8.74
N CYS A 50 -13.89 11.26 9.79
CA CYS A 50 -14.83 12.27 10.26
C CYS A 50 -15.26 13.05 9.02
N SER A 51 -16.54 12.96 8.67
CA SER A 51 -17.11 13.65 7.53
C SER A 51 -16.63 15.09 7.59
N LYS A 52 -15.82 15.51 6.61
CA LYS A 52 -15.50 16.93 6.41
C LYS A 52 -16.82 17.60 6.07
N LYS A 53 -17.63 17.93 7.09
CA LYS A 53 -18.74 18.85 6.92
C LYS A 53 -18.06 20.13 6.47
N ALA A 54 -18.33 20.53 5.23
CA ALA A 54 -17.90 21.82 4.73
C ALA A 54 -18.30 22.87 5.77
N CYS A 55 -17.32 23.48 6.42
CA CYS A 55 -17.53 24.71 7.14
C CYS A 55 -17.84 25.76 6.08
N SER A 56 -19.11 25.84 5.67
CA SER A 56 -19.60 26.91 4.84
C SER A 56 -19.50 28.18 5.68
N SER A 57 -18.43 28.95 5.45
CA SER A 57 -18.31 30.32 5.92
C SER A 57 -19.50 31.12 5.39
N GLY A 58 -20.50 31.28 6.25
CA GLY A 58 -21.71 32.03 5.99
C GLY A 58 -22.20 32.59 7.31
N SER A 59 -21.70 33.78 7.64
CA SER A 59 -22.39 34.86 8.37
C SER A 59 -23.37 34.48 9.50
N VAL A 60 -23.07 35.03 10.69
CA VAL A 60 -23.95 35.26 11.85
C VAL A 60 -24.08 34.11 12.85
N PHE A 61 -23.55 34.37 14.05
CA PHE A 61 -23.74 33.63 15.30
C PHE A 61 -25.19 33.13 15.51
N LYS A 62 -25.35 31.81 15.76
CA LYS A 62 -25.90 31.23 17.00
C LYS A 62 -25.39 29.78 17.12
N HIS A 63 -24.58 29.50 18.14
CA HIS A 63 -24.20 28.13 18.53
C HIS A 63 -25.46 27.33 18.95
N PRO A 64 -25.79 26.18 18.34
CA PRO A 64 -26.66 25.19 18.95
C PRO A 64 -25.84 24.42 20.00
N LYS A 65 -26.33 24.45 21.24
CA LYS A 65 -25.73 23.85 22.44
C LYS A 65 -25.77 22.30 22.43
N ASN A 66 -25.10 21.64 21.49
CA ASN A 66 -24.89 20.17 21.56
C ASN A 66 -23.66 19.71 20.74
N CYS A 67 -22.55 20.46 20.80
CA CYS A 67 -21.24 19.81 20.71
C CYS A 67 -20.84 19.42 22.14
N PRO A 68 -20.41 18.16 22.39
CA PRO A 68 -19.82 17.81 23.67
C PRO A 68 -18.63 18.73 23.94
N THR A 69 -18.67 19.41 25.08
CA THR A 69 -17.59 20.26 25.60
C THR A 69 -16.36 19.42 25.95
N GLU A 70 -15.19 20.04 25.81
CA GLU A 70 -13.83 19.51 25.96
C GLU A 70 -13.44 19.04 27.38
N ASP A 71 -14.33 18.39 28.14
CA ASP A 71 -14.00 17.85 29.46
C ASP A 71 -14.00 16.32 29.42
N GLY A 72 -12.83 15.73 29.14
CA GLY A 72 -12.61 14.29 29.28
C GLY A 72 -11.93 13.59 28.10
N TYR A 73 -10.79 14.11 27.62
CA TYR A 73 -9.84 13.27 26.91
C TYR A 73 -9.15 12.33 27.91
N ALA A 74 -9.85 11.31 28.38
CA ALA A 74 -9.18 10.02 28.55
C ALA A 74 -8.60 9.71 27.18
N SER A 75 -7.27 9.58 27.09
CA SER A 75 -6.51 9.32 25.86
C SER A 75 -7.33 8.44 24.93
N ALA A 76 -7.90 9.06 23.89
CA ALA A 76 -8.64 8.31 22.89
C ALA A 76 -7.71 7.17 22.45
N PRO A 77 -8.14 5.90 22.52
CA PRO A 77 -7.32 4.81 22.05
C PRO A 77 -6.84 5.18 20.65
N ALA A 78 -5.52 5.14 20.44
CA ALA A 78 -4.92 5.43 19.15
C ALA A 78 -5.80 4.81 18.06
N PRO A 79 -6.17 5.57 17.01
CA PRO A 79 -7.19 5.18 16.06
C PRO A 79 -6.93 3.74 15.65
N LYS A 80 -7.90 2.87 15.92
CA LYS A 80 -7.82 1.44 15.62
C LYS A 80 -7.74 1.34 14.10
N MET A 81 -6.52 1.38 13.57
CA MET A 81 -6.26 1.35 12.12
C MET A 81 -6.95 0.09 11.62
N THR A 82 -8.01 0.30 10.87
CA THR A 82 -9.00 -0.70 10.56
C THR A 82 -8.34 -1.66 9.58
N ARG A 83 -7.92 -2.83 10.10
CA ARG A 83 -7.57 -4.08 9.41
C ARG A 83 -7.02 -3.91 7.98
N ARG A 84 -5.72 -4.14 7.76
CA ARG A 84 -5.14 -3.90 6.43
C ARG A 84 -4.68 -5.17 5.71
N TYR A 85 -3.55 -5.80 6.01
CA TYR A 85 -3.25 -7.16 5.55
C TYR A 85 -2.57 -7.96 6.67
N ASP A 86 -3.25 -9.00 7.16
CA ASP A 86 -2.72 -9.90 8.18
C ASP A 86 -2.09 -11.12 7.52
N THR A 87 -0.82 -11.37 7.83
CA THR A 87 -0.13 -12.57 7.38
C THR A 87 -0.80 -13.80 7.98
N THR A 88 -1.07 -14.80 7.15
CA THR A 88 -1.60 -16.10 7.60
C THR A 88 -0.53 -17.18 7.70
N ASP A 89 0.71 -16.88 7.31
CA ASP A 89 1.87 -17.75 7.44
C ASP A 89 3.08 -16.93 7.93
N LYS A 90 4.18 -17.63 8.21
CA LYS A 90 5.44 -17.06 8.66
C LYS A 90 6.08 -16.16 7.59
N SER A 91 6.68 -15.07 8.05
CA SER A 91 7.41 -14.10 7.26
C SER A 91 8.91 -14.37 7.39
N PHE A 92 9.53 -14.94 6.36
CA PHE A 92 10.99 -15.13 6.34
C PHE A 92 11.71 -13.81 6.09
N PHE A 93 12.99 -13.76 6.47
CA PHE A 93 13.87 -12.72 5.95
C PHE A 93 14.39 -13.08 4.55
N VAL A 94 14.47 -12.11 3.67
CA VAL A 94 14.97 -12.29 2.29
C VAL A 94 16.50 -12.22 2.23
N ALA A 95 17.12 -12.87 1.24
CA ALA A 95 18.58 -12.95 1.11
C ALA A 95 19.26 -11.65 0.66
N GLY A 96 18.52 -10.72 0.04
CA GLY A 96 19.13 -9.54 -0.60
C GLY A 96 19.71 -9.85 -1.98
N GLY A 97 20.31 -8.83 -2.61
CA GLY A 97 20.87 -8.91 -3.95
C GLY A 97 20.02 -8.18 -4.99
N GLN A 98 20.12 -8.61 -6.25
CA GLN A 98 19.38 -8.02 -7.35
C GLN A 98 17.93 -8.57 -7.39
N GLY A 99 16.98 -7.74 -6.97
CA GLY A 99 15.55 -8.05 -7.00
C GLY A 99 14.77 -7.33 -8.11
N ALA A 100 13.45 -7.48 -8.09
CA ALA A 100 12.53 -6.83 -9.02
C ALA A 100 12.66 -5.30 -8.99
N CYS A 101 12.84 -4.72 -7.80
CA CYS A 101 12.96 -3.28 -7.58
C CYS A 101 14.39 -2.73 -7.63
N GLY A 102 15.37 -3.59 -7.89
CA GLY A 102 16.79 -3.21 -7.93
C GLY A 102 17.62 -3.96 -6.90
N PHE A 103 18.85 -3.52 -6.72
CA PHE A 103 19.76 -4.08 -5.74
C PHE A 103 19.42 -3.58 -4.33
N TYR A 104 19.41 -4.48 -3.35
CA TYR A 104 19.28 -4.13 -1.93
C TYR A 104 20.12 -5.05 -1.04
N ASN A 105 20.64 -4.51 0.06
CA ASN A 105 21.37 -5.29 1.06
C ASN A 105 20.45 -5.60 2.24
N THR A 106 20.03 -6.85 2.36
CA THR A 106 19.09 -7.29 3.40
C THR A 106 19.56 -7.05 4.83
N THR A 107 20.88 -7.00 5.07
CA THR A 107 21.45 -6.85 6.42
C THR A 107 21.56 -5.39 6.87
N SER A 108 21.52 -4.44 5.95
CA SER A 108 21.70 -3.01 6.25
C SER A 108 20.52 -2.13 5.84
N GLN A 109 19.64 -2.63 4.96
CA GLN A 109 18.51 -1.88 4.43
C GLN A 109 17.20 -2.45 4.98
N LEU A 110 16.36 -1.58 5.56
CA LEU A 110 14.99 -1.92 5.90
C LEU A 110 14.15 -1.98 4.63
N GLY A 111 13.26 -2.97 4.57
CA GLY A 111 12.42 -3.18 3.40
C GLY A 111 11.62 -4.46 3.49
N VAL A 112 10.68 -4.58 2.58
CA VAL A 112 9.78 -5.73 2.45
C VAL A 112 9.75 -6.27 1.03
N CYS A 113 9.31 -7.51 0.91
CA CYS A 113 9.11 -8.20 -0.33
C CYS A 113 7.65 -8.67 -0.40
N LEU A 114 6.93 -8.31 -1.46
CA LEU A 114 5.52 -8.63 -1.65
C LEU A 114 5.33 -9.71 -2.72
N TRP A 115 4.13 -10.28 -2.83
CA TRP A 115 3.91 -11.41 -3.72
C TRP A 115 4.20 -11.10 -5.20
N SER A 116 5.03 -11.93 -5.83
CA SER A 116 5.39 -11.88 -7.26
C SER A 116 4.24 -12.31 -8.18
N GLY A 117 3.30 -13.09 -7.66
CA GLY A 117 2.22 -13.71 -8.42
C GLY A 117 2.46 -15.21 -8.66
N PRO A 118 1.52 -15.88 -9.34
CA PRO A 118 1.42 -17.34 -9.35
C PRO A 118 2.52 -18.05 -10.14
N SER A 119 3.18 -17.37 -11.06
CA SER A 119 4.14 -17.98 -12.00
C SER A 119 5.60 -17.62 -11.74
N ASN A 120 5.90 -16.79 -10.72
CA ASN A 120 7.25 -16.25 -10.47
C ASN A 120 7.94 -15.73 -11.75
N SER A 121 7.16 -15.21 -12.71
CA SER A 121 7.63 -14.76 -14.01
C SER A 121 7.79 -13.25 -14.05
N ASN A 122 8.42 -12.76 -15.11
CA ASN A 122 8.53 -11.32 -15.41
C ASN A 122 7.39 -10.83 -16.33
N ASP A 123 6.32 -11.61 -16.49
CA ASP A 123 5.14 -11.18 -17.23
C ASP A 123 4.33 -10.20 -16.37
N SER A 124 4.16 -8.97 -16.85
CA SER A 124 3.43 -7.94 -16.10
C SER A 124 1.98 -8.33 -15.81
N THR A 125 1.36 -9.19 -16.64
CA THR A 125 -0.02 -9.67 -16.45
C THR A 125 -0.16 -10.69 -15.33
N GLN A 126 0.97 -11.27 -14.89
CA GLN A 126 1.04 -12.28 -13.84
C GLN A 126 1.54 -11.70 -12.51
N ALA A 127 1.68 -10.37 -12.40
CA ALA A 127 2.18 -9.73 -11.19
C ALA A 127 1.18 -9.86 -10.04
N GLY A 128 1.64 -10.34 -8.88
CA GLY A 128 0.87 -10.36 -7.63
C GLY A 128 0.55 -8.95 -7.16
N TRP A 129 1.43 -8.37 -6.35
CA TRP A 129 1.49 -6.91 -6.12
C TRP A 129 2.49 -6.23 -7.05
N LEU A 130 3.56 -6.95 -7.42
CA LEU A 130 4.61 -6.50 -8.33
C LEU A 130 5.42 -7.71 -8.80
N ASN A 131 6.10 -7.61 -9.92
CA ASN A 131 7.14 -8.57 -10.33
C ASN A 131 8.16 -7.87 -11.24
N GLY A 132 9.01 -8.64 -11.92
CA GLY A 132 9.99 -8.04 -12.85
C GLY A 132 9.38 -7.32 -14.05
N GLY A 133 8.12 -7.60 -14.42
CA GLY A 133 7.39 -6.95 -15.52
C GLY A 133 6.52 -5.77 -15.09
N LEU A 134 5.92 -5.84 -13.89
CA LEU A 134 5.10 -4.76 -13.32
C LEU A 134 5.75 -4.24 -12.04
N LYS A 135 6.49 -3.14 -12.17
CA LYS A 135 7.33 -2.57 -11.09
C LYS A 135 6.72 -1.35 -10.40
N ASN A 136 5.46 -1.03 -10.69
CA ASN A 136 4.84 0.22 -10.25
C ASN A 136 4.76 0.38 -8.71
N ASN A 137 4.83 -0.72 -7.97
CA ASN A 137 4.84 -0.71 -6.50
C ASN A 137 6.26 -0.73 -5.89
N CYS A 138 7.31 -0.76 -6.71
CA CYS A 138 8.68 -0.66 -6.23
C CYS A 138 8.94 0.67 -5.52
N ASN A 139 9.66 0.62 -4.41
CA ASN A 139 10.03 1.77 -3.56
C ASN A 139 8.86 2.52 -2.91
N LYS A 140 7.61 2.13 -3.19
CA LYS A 140 6.46 2.61 -2.40
C LYS A 140 6.63 2.14 -0.96
N GLN A 141 6.11 2.95 -0.05
CA GLN A 141 6.22 2.69 1.37
C GLN A 141 5.03 1.87 1.86
N VAL A 142 5.31 0.88 2.68
CA VAL A 142 4.31 0.20 3.51
C VAL A 142 4.52 0.61 4.97
N TYR A 143 3.47 0.55 5.76
CA TYR A 143 3.63 0.36 7.20
C TYR A 143 3.51 -1.12 7.53
N ILE A 144 4.23 -1.58 8.54
CA ILE A 144 4.22 -2.96 9.01
C ILE A 144 4.43 -3.00 10.52
N GLN A 145 3.75 -3.90 11.21
CA GLN A 145 3.84 -4.06 12.66
C GLN A 145 3.61 -5.51 13.08
N ARG A 146 3.98 -5.85 14.31
CA ARG A 146 3.48 -7.06 14.98
C ARG A 146 1.98 -6.89 15.25
N GLN A 147 1.21 -7.94 14.98
CA GLN A 147 -0.23 -7.95 15.25
C GLN A 147 -0.51 -7.62 16.72
N GLY A 148 -1.44 -6.68 16.95
CA GLY A 148 -1.81 -6.24 18.29
C GLY A 148 -0.78 -5.38 19.03
N GLN A 149 0.36 -5.04 18.41
CA GLN A 149 1.42 -4.24 19.06
C GLN A 149 1.70 -2.95 18.26
N PRO A 150 0.86 -1.91 18.40
CA PRO A 150 0.98 -0.67 17.63
C PRO A 150 2.27 0.12 17.89
N SER A 151 2.96 -0.14 19.01
CA SER A 151 4.29 0.45 19.28
C SER A 151 5.40 -0.09 18.39
N THR A 152 5.15 -1.16 17.61
CA THR A 152 6.14 -1.81 16.75
C THR A 152 6.12 -1.32 15.30
N VAL A 153 5.23 -0.37 14.96
CA VAL A 153 5.06 0.12 13.59
C VAL A 153 6.38 0.59 12.99
N GLN A 154 6.68 0.09 11.80
CA GLN A 154 7.76 0.53 10.93
C GLN A 154 7.18 1.00 9.60
N TYR A 155 7.82 2.00 9.00
CA TYR A 155 7.50 2.48 7.65
C TYR A 155 8.67 2.22 6.73
N VAL A 156 8.52 1.30 5.78
CA VAL A 156 9.63 0.71 5.02
C VAL A 156 9.28 0.59 3.54
N PRO A 157 10.26 0.67 2.63
CA PRO A 157 10.02 0.54 1.20
C PRO A 157 9.77 -0.92 0.79
N ILE A 158 9.03 -1.10 -0.30
CA ILE A 158 9.01 -2.37 -1.03
C ILE A 158 10.29 -2.47 -1.87
N VAL A 159 11.12 -3.46 -1.54
CA VAL A 159 12.45 -3.65 -2.16
C VAL A 159 12.49 -4.82 -3.13
N ASP A 160 11.49 -5.71 -3.13
CA ASP A 160 11.50 -6.88 -4.01
C ASP A 160 10.11 -7.53 -4.17
N SER A 161 10.04 -8.56 -5.03
CA SER A 161 8.91 -9.48 -5.19
C SER A 161 9.27 -10.92 -4.82
N CYS A 162 8.38 -11.64 -4.13
CA CYS A 162 8.61 -12.97 -3.54
C CYS A 162 7.51 -13.95 -3.92
N GLY A 163 7.86 -15.22 -4.18
CA GLY A 163 6.89 -16.23 -4.64
C GLY A 163 5.91 -16.77 -3.61
N PHE A 164 6.33 -16.85 -2.33
CA PHE A 164 5.55 -17.43 -1.23
C PHE A 164 5.00 -18.85 -1.48
N ASP A 165 5.58 -19.57 -2.43
CA ASP A 165 5.19 -20.93 -2.85
C ASP A 165 3.68 -21.12 -3.03
N THR A 166 3.03 -20.11 -3.63
CA THR A 166 1.57 -20.06 -3.78
C THR A 166 1.16 -19.55 -5.15
N THR A 167 0.02 -20.06 -5.62
CA THR A 167 -0.70 -19.52 -6.79
C THR A 167 -2.00 -18.82 -6.40
N SER A 168 -2.36 -18.83 -5.11
CA SER A 168 -3.62 -18.30 -4.61
C SER A 168 -3.49 -16.81 -4.30
N ALA A 169 -4.30 -15.98 -4.98
CA ALA A 169 -4.36 -14.54 -4.69
C ALA A 169 -4.84 -14.27 -3.25
N ASP A 170 -5.81 -15.02 -2.73
CA ASP A 170 -6.29 -14.84 -1.36
C ASP A 170 -5.17 -15.05 -0.33
N PHE A 171 -4.25 -15.99 -0.58
CA PHE A 171 -3.11 -16.22 0.30
C PHE A 171 -1.97 -15.23 0.01
N GLY A 172 -1.48 -15.21 -1.23
CA GLY A 172 -0.29 -14.45 -1.64
C GLY A 172 -0.41 -12.95 -1.40
N CYS A 173 -1.56 -12.35 -1.70
CA CYS A 173 -1.75 -10.91 -1.56
C CYS A 173 -1.70 -10.38 -0.12
N ARG A 174 -1.77 -11.27 0.88
CA ARG A 174 -1.63 -10.92 2.30
C ARG A 174 -0.25 -11.20 2.87
N GLN A 175 0.56 -12.01 2.18
CA GLN A 175 1.88 -12.38 2.66
C GLN A 175 2.90 -11.26 2.40
N ILE A 176 3.91 -11.23 3.26
CA ILE A 176 5.01 -10.28 3.19
C ILE A 176 6.24 -10.97 3.76
N TYR A 177 7.37 -10.88 3.08
CA TYR A 177 8.69 -11.18 3.65
C TYR A 177 9.40 -9.88 3.99
N VAL A 178 10.33 -9.94 4.93
CA VAL A 178 11.06 -8.78 5.44
C VAL A 178 12.54 -8.87 5.08
N THR A 179 13.24 -7.75 5.08
CA THR A 179 14.71 -7.76 5.09
C THR A 179 15.23 -8.26 6.44
N ARG A 180 16.46 -8.74 6.51
CA ARG A 180 17.07 -9.19 7.77
C ARG A 180 17.21 -8.05 8.78
N ALA A 181 17.56 -6.85 8.32
CA ALA A 181 17.59 -5.66 9.16
C ALA A 181 16.24 -5.37 9.82
N LEU A 182 15.14 -5.54 9.08
CA LEU A 182 13.78 -5.34 9.61
C LEU A 182 13.35 -6.51 10.52
N TYR A 183 13.74 -7.74 10.19
CA TYR A 183 13.55 -8.91 11.04
C TYR A 183 14.18 -8.68 12.43
N ASP A 184 15.45 -8.25 12.48
CA ASP A 184 16.17 -7.98 13.73
C ASP A 184 15.54 -6.80 14.50
N LEU A 185 15.09 -5.75 13.78
CA LEU A 185 14.42 -4.59 14.37
C LEU A 185 13.10 -4.96 15.07
N PHE A 186 12.41 -5.98 14.59
CA PHE A 186 11.19 -6.50 15.21
C PHE A 186 11.44 -7.34 16.47
N ASN A 187 12.69 -7.44 16.93
CA ASN A 187 13.12 -8.16 18.13
C ASN A 187 12.51 -9.58 18.19
N PRO A 188 12.97 -10.49 17.32
CA PRO A 188 12.40 -11.82 17.18
C PRO A 188 12.43 -12.60 18.49
N THR A 189 11.37 -13.37 18.75
CA THR A 189 11.35 -14.28 19.91
C THR A 189 12.36 -15.43 19.73
N GLN A 190 12.64 -16.16 20.81
CA GLN A 190 13.52 -17.35 20.73
C GLN A 190 13.03 -18.38 19.70
N TYR A 191 11.71 -18.58 19.58
CA TYR A 191 11.14 -19.47 18.58
C TYR A 191 11.36 -18.94 17.15
N GLU A 192 11.18 -17.64 16.95
CA GLU A 192 11.40 -16.98 15.65
C GLU A 192 12.86 -17.01 15.23
N LEU A 193 13.79 -16.88 16.19
CA LEU A 193 15.23 -17.05 15.96
C LEU A 193 15.57 -18.47 15.52
N GLN A 194 14.90 -19.48 16.08
CA GLN A 194 15.10 -20.89 15.71
C GLN A 194 14.55 -21.20 14.32
N THR A 195 13.42 -20.63 13.94
CA THR A 195 12.78 -20.90 12.63
C THR A 195 13.22 -19.94 11.53
N GLY A 196 13.88 -18.83 11.88
CA GLY A 196 14.30 -17.79 10.94
C GLY A 196 13.15 -16.99 10.33
N ALA A 197 11.99 -16.94 11.01
CA ALA A 197 10.80 -16.28 10.48
C ALA A 197 10.01 -15.55 11.58
N LEU A 198 9.39 -14.42 11.23
CA LEU A 198 8.44 -13.73 12.10
C LEU A 198 7.04 -14.30 11.90
N TYR A 199 6.22 -14.22 12.94
CA TYR A 199 4.80 -14.59 12.87
C TYR A 199 3.91 -13.39 13.17
N ASN A 200 2.67 -13.47 12.70
CA ASN A 200 1.59 -12.54 13.04
C ASN A 200 1.97 -11.07 12.74
N LEU A 201 2.23 -10.76 11.48
CA LEU A 201 2.44 -9.38 11.02
C LEU A 201 1.15 -8.80 10.46
N THR A 202 0.99 -7.49 10.60
CA THR A 202 -0.02 -6.69 9.89
C THR A 202 0.70 -5.62 9.09
N TRP A 203 0.31 -5.42 7.83
CA TRP A 203 0.90 -4.41 6.96
C TRP A 203 -0.13 -3.77 6.01
N ASP A 204 0.23 -2.64 5.40
CA ASP A 204 -0.45 -2.05 4.23
C ASP A 204 0.46 -1.02 3.56
N PHE A 205 0.07 -0.58 2.36
CA PHE A 205 0.57 0.63 1.76
C PHE A 205 0.35 1.85 2.66
N ASN A 206 1.39 2.66 2.82
CA ASN A 206 1.32 3.88 3.62
C ASN A 206 0.70 5.01 2.80
N ASN A 207 -0.62 5.19 2.94
CA ASN A 207 -1.35 6.32 2.37
C ASN A 207 -1.88 7.20 3.51
N PRO A 208 -1.20 8.32 3.84
CA PRO A 208 -1.68 9.21 4.89
C PRO A 208 -3.01 9.87 4.46
N PRO A 209 -4.01 9.94 5.36
CA PRO A 209 -5.35 10.44 5.04
C PRO A 209 -5.41 11.92 4.64
N ASP A 210 -4.35 12.70 4.88
CA ASP A 210 -4.30 14.14 4.61
C ASP A 210 -3.44 14.56 3.42
N SER A 211 -2.71 13.63 2.81
CA SER A 211 -1.99 13.93 1.58
C SER A 211 -2.90 13.61 0.41
N GLY A 212 -3.41 14.62 -0.30
CA GLY A 212 -4.00 14.48 -1.64
C GLY A 212 -3.00 13.96 -2.70
N LYS A 213 -2.02 13.16 -2.27
CA LYS A 213 -0.96 12.49 -3.00
C LYS A 213 -1.12 11.01 -2.76
N LEU A 214 -1.59 10.33 -3.79
CA LEU A 214 -1.76 8.88 -3.87
C LEU A 214 -0.42 8.20 -4.23
N ASP A 215 0.70 8.82 -3.86
CA ASP A 215 2.04 8.48 -4.35
C ASP A 215 2.50 7.09 -3.84
N ASN A 216 1.82 6.55 -2.81
CA ASN A 216 2.02 5.20 -2.27
C ASN A 216 0.81 4.27 -2.48
N ALA A 217 -0.14 4.64 -3.34
CA ALA A 217 -1.30 3.80 -3.63
C ALA A 217 -0.90 2.50 -4.32
N PRO A 218 -1.40 1.32 -3.93
CA PRO A 218 -1.25 0.14 -4.78
C PRO A 218 -1.89 0.39 -6.15
N VAL A 219 -1.25 -0.16 -7.18
CA VAL A 219 -1.80 -0.27 -8.54
C VAL A 219 -1.84 -1.72 -8.98
#